data_AF-A0A357F499-F1
#
_entry.id   AF-A0A357F499-F1
#
_cell.length_a   1.000
_cell.length_b   1.000
_cell.length_c   1.000
_cell.angle_alpha   90.00
_cell.angle_beta   90.00
_cell.angle_gamma   90.00
#
_symmetry.space_group_name_H-M   'P 1'
#
loop_
_entity.id
_entity.type
_entity.pdbx_description
1 polymer ?
#
loop_
_entity_poly.entity_id
_entity_poly.type
_entity_poly.pdbx_seq_one_letter_code
_entity_poly.pdbx_strand_id
1 'polypeptide(L)'
;MKLGFALNPPFNIKRSSAMKIWHTITVTVETDAAEAIESALNAIGAVGTQISFPENLDGKPQKVIGYFEFQPDDESIRREIEYSLSICGTAAQCVRDVTKGILEEADWLSEWKKSWRPTQIGRFTVSPPWENIEPS
;
A
#
# COMPACT_ATOMS: atom_id res chain seq x y z
N MET A 1 38.22 -20.10 37.80
CA MET A 1 36.74 -19.99 37.92
C MET A 1 36.31 -18.77 37.10
N LYS A 2 35.97 -18.96 35.82
CA LYS A 2 35.45 -17.90 34.93
C LYS A 2 33.94 -18.11 34.80
N LEU A 3 33.13 -17.20 35.33
CA LEU A 3 31.70 -17.17 35.00
C LEU A 3 31.54 -16.59 33.59
N GLY A 4 31.08 -17.42 32.65
CA GLY A 4 30.59 -16.96 31.36
C GLY A 4 29.15 -16.50 31.50
N PHE A 5 28.88 -15.23 31.24
CA PHE A 5 27.52 -14.73 31.03
C PHE A 5 27.13 -15.00 29.57
N ALA A 6 26.36 -16.06 29.34
CA ALA A 6 25.65 -16.24 28.08
C ALA A 6 24.42 -15.32 28.11
N LEU A 7 24.45 -14.23 27.35
CA LEU A 7 23.25 -13.45 27.06
C LEU A 7 22.38 -14.28 26.12
N ASN A 8 21.34 -14.92 26.67
CA ASN A 8 20.24 -15.42 25.86
C ASN A 8 19.45 -14.21 25.34
N PRO A 9 19.31 -14.00 24.02
CA PRO A 9 18.39 -12.99 23.53
C PRO A 9 16.93 -13.43 23.81
N PRO A 10 16.07 -12.56 24.36
CA PRO A 10 14.64 -12.80 24.32
C PRO A 10 14.15 -12.57 22.88
N PHE A 11 12.95 -13.07 22.55
CA PHE A 11 12.31 -13.04 21.24
C PHE A 11 12.57 -14.26 20.36
N ASN A 12 12.10 -15.42 20.83
CA ASN A 12 11.59 -16.44 19.92
C ASN A 12 10.10 -16.15 19.65
N ILE A 13 9.82 -15.24 18.73
CA ILE A 13 8.47 -15.09 18.18
C ILE A 13 8.37 -16.09 17.02
N LYS A 14 7.85 -17.29 17.30
CA LYS A 14 7.28 -18.11 16.23
C LYS A 14 6.04 -17.39 15.70
N ARG A 15 6.21 -16.51 14.70
CA ARG A 15 5.08 -16.07 13.88
C ARG A 15 4.59 -17.29 13.12
N SER A 16 3.44 -17.81 13.53
CA SER A 16 2.61 -18.64 12.67
C SER A 16 2.26 -17.79 11.45
N SER A 17 3.03 -17.91 10.37
CA SER A 17 2.81 -17.21 9.10
C SER A 17 1.66 -17.88 8.36
N ALA A 18 0.42 -17.65 8.78
CA ALA A 18 -0.66 -17.70 7.81
C ALA A 18 -0.40 -16.53 6.84
N MET A 19 -0.31 -16.82 5.54
CA MET A 19 -0.17 -15.78 4.51
C MET A 19 -1.30 -14.77 4.72
N LYS A 20 -0.98 -13.53 5.13
CA LYS A 20 -2.00 -12.50 5.26
C LYS A 20 -2.50 -12.17 3.86
N ILE A 21 -3.81 -12.09 3.71
CA ILE A 21 -4.45 -11.73 2.47
C ILE A 21 -5.09 -10.36 2.69
N TRP A 22 -4.93 -9.48 1.71
CA TRP A 22 -5.57 -8.17 1.66
C TRP A 22 -6.69 -8.20 0.64
N HIS A 23 -7.79 -7.54 0.97
CA HIS A 23 -8.87 -7.29 0.02
C HIS A 23 -8.68 -5.89 -0.58
N THR A 24 -8.91 -5.76 -1.88
CA THR A 24 -8.79 -4.47 -2.57
C THR A 24 -10.08 -4.06 -3.23
N ILE A 25 -10.37 -2.76 -3.17
CA ILE A 25 -11.42 -2.13 -3.99
C ILE A 25 -10.71 -1.15 -4.91
N THR A 26 -10.78 -1.39 -6.22
CA THR A 26 -10.22 -0.50 -7.24
C THR A 26 -11.36 0.22 -7.94
N VAL A 27 -11.34 1.53 -7.89
CA VAL A 27 -12.33 2.38 -8.56
C VAL A 27 -11.61 3.17 -9.65
N THR A 28 -12.06 3.01 -10.89
CA THR A 28 -11.58 3.81 -12.02
C THR A 28 -12.47 5.02 -12.18
N VAL A 29 -11.90 6.22 -12.17
CA VAL A 29 -12.64 7.46 -12.00
C VAL A 29 -11.97 8.63 -12.73
N GLU A 30 -12.75 9.63 -13.14
CA GLU A 30 -12.19 10.90 -13.64
C GLU A 30 -11.35 11.61 -12.58
N THR A 31 -10.34 12.37 -13.00
CA THR A 31 -9.37 13.04 -12.11
C THR A 31 -10.03 13.82 -10.98
N ASP A 32 -11.07 14.60 -11.28
CA ASP A 32 -11.72 15.49 -10.31
C ASP A 32 -12.53 14.75 -9.23
N ALA A 33 -12.81 13.46 -9.43
CA ALA A 33 -13.53 12.62 -8.47
C ALA A 33 -12.61 11.74 -7.61
N ALA A 34 -11.29 11.72 -7.85
CA ALA A 34 -10.37 10.82 -7.17
C ALA A 34 -10.38 10.99 -5.64
N GLU A 35 -10.38 12.24 -5.14
CA GLU A 35 -10.40 12.54 -3.70
C GLU A 35 -11.72 12.12 -3.03
N ALA A 36 -12.85 12.27 -3.74
CA ALA A 36 -14.15 11.82 -3.26
C ALA A 36 -14.18 10.30 -3.08
N ILE A 37 -13.59 9.57 -4.03
CA ILE A 37 -13.47 8.12 -3.94
C ILE A 37 -12.51 7.69 -2.83
N GLU A 38 -11.37 8.36 -2.67
CA GLU A 38 -10.46 8.10 -1.55
C GLU A 38 -11.17 8.29 -0.20
N SER A 39 -11.94 9.36 -0.07
CA SER A 39 -12.76 9.62 1.13
C SER A 39 -13.77 8.50 1.37
N ALA A 40 -14.46 8.03 0.33
CA ALA A 40 -15.41 6.93 0.44
C ALA A 40 -14.74 5.64 0.94
N LEU A 41 -13.59 5.29 0.36
CA LEU A 41 -12.85 4.07 0.73
C LEU A 41 -12.35 4.13 2.18
N ASN A 42 -11.87 5.29 2.62
CA ASN A 42 -11.48 5.52 4.00
C ASN A 42 -12.69 5.37 4.96
N ALA A 43 -13.86 5.90 4.60
CA ALA A 43 -15.06 5.83 5.41
C ALA A 43 -15.59 4.40 5.60
N ILE A 44 -15.40 3.50 4.63
CA ILE A 44 -15.73 2.06 4.75
C ILE A 44 -14.61 1.20 5.34
N GLY A 45 -13.54 1.82 5.88
CA GLY A 45 -12.52 1.13 6.67
C GLY A 45 -11.28 0.69 5.90
N ALA A 46 -10.91 1.37 4.81
CA ALA A 46 -9.61 1.16 4.19
C ALA A 46 -8.49 1.45 5.19
N VAL A 47 -7.50 0.55 5.27
CA VAL A 47 -6.29 0.74 6.09
C VAL A 47 -5.32 1.70 5.41
N GLY A 48 -5.39 1.77 4.08
CA GLY A 48 -4.67 2.73 3.27
C GLY A 48 -5.27 2.81 1.87
N THR A 49 -4.95 3.90 1.20
CA THR A 49 -5.41 4.23 -0.15
C THR A 49 -4.22 4.53 -1.05
N GLN A 50 -4.39 4.31 -2.35
CA GLN A 50 -3.42 4.66 -3.37
C GLN A 50 -4.14 5.24 -4.59
N ILE A 51 -3.65 6.36 -5.08
CA ILE A 51 -4.05 6.92 -6.38
C ILE A 51 -2.96 6.54 -7.39
N SER A 52 -3.35 5.81 -8.43
CA SER A 52 -2.49 5.46 -9.55
C SER A 52 -2.78 6.38 -10.73
N PHE A 53 -1.76 7.14 -11.11
CA PHE A 53 -1.79 8.02 -12.27
C PHE A 53 -1.32 7.24 -13.50
N PRO A 54 -2.03 7.32 -14.63
CA PRO A 54 -1.51 6.82 -15.90
C PRO A 54 -0.25 7.61 -16.29
N GLU A 55 0.66 6.97 -17.04
CA GLU A 55 1.94 7.56 -17.48
C GLU A 55 1.81 8.88 -18.25
N ASN A 56 0.62 9.17 -18.80
CA ASN A 56 0.26 10.45 -19.41
C ASN A 56 -0.99 11.03 -18.73
N LEU A 57 -0.86 12.23 -18.15
CA LEU A 57 -1.86 12.92 -17.33
C LEU A 57 -2.98 13.61 -18.14
N ASP A 58 -3.03 13.43 -19.46
CA ASP A 58 -3.99 14.09 -20.34
C ASP A 58 -5.43 13.55 -20.15
N GLY A 59 -6.12 13.99 -19.09
CA GLY A 59 -7.54 13.75 -18.86
C GLY A 59 -7.95 12.27 -18.75
N LYS A 60 -6.98 11.36 -18.62
CA LYS A 60 -7.24 9.93 -18.52
C LYS A 60 -7.78 9.59 -17.12
N PRO A 61 -8.72 8.64 -17.03
CA PRO A 61 -9.25 8.21 -15.75
C PRO A 61 -8.14 7.61 -14.88
N GLN A 62 -8.19 7.95 -13.60
CA GLN A 62 -7.29 7.49 -12.56
C GLN A 62 -7.86 6.25 -11.89
N LYS A 63 -6.99 5.49 -11.21
CA LYS A 63 -7.42 4.38 -10.35
C LYS A 63 -7.17 4.74 -8.90
N VAL A 64 -8.21 4.67 -8.09
CA VAL A 64 -8.12 4.78 -6.63
C VAL A 64 -8.29 3.37 -6.06
N ILE A 65 -7.32 2.93 -5.27
CA ILE A 65 -7.26 1.58 -4.71
C ILE A 65 -7.30 1.71 -3.19
N GLY A 66 -8.29 1.08 -2.55
CA GLY A 66 -8.38 0.93 -1.11
C GLY A 66 -7.97 -0.48 -0.69
N TYR A 67 -7.22 -0.60 0.41
CA TYR A 67 -6.74 -1.87 0.96
C TYR A 67 -7.45 -2.18 2.29
N PHE A 68 -7.96 -3.40 2.43
CA PHE A 68 -8.81 -3.81 3.54
C PHE A 68 -8.35 -5.14 4.15
N GLU A 69 -8.47 -5.28 5.47
CA GLU A 69 -8.25 -6.56 6.15
C GLU A 69 -9.40 -7.54 5.93
N PHE A 70 -10.61 -7.02 5.72
CA PHE A 70 -11.82 -7.80 5.44
C PHE A 70 -12.52 -7.20 4.22
N GLN A 71 -13.11 -8.04 3.38
CA GLN A 71 -13.83 -7.58 2.21
C GLN A 71 -15.06 -6.75 2.63
N PRO A 72 -15.17 -5.46 2.23
CA PRO A 72 -16.38 -4.69 2.46
C PRO A 72 -17.53 -5.23 1.61
N ASP A 73 -18.76 -5.08 2.10
CA ASP A 73 -19.95 -5.50 1.36
C ASP A 73 -20.30 -4.52 0.24
N ASP A 74 -20.98 -5.03 -0.79
CA ASP A 74 -21.28 -4.28 -2.02
C ASP A 74 -22.18 -3.05 -1.78
N GLU A 75 -23.07 -3.14 -0.79
CA GLU A 75 -24.00 -2.05 -0.48
C GLU A 75 -23.28 -0.90 0.24
N SER A 76 -22.38 -1.21 1.17
CA SER A 76 -21.52 -0.20 1.79
C SER A 76 -20.60 0.48 0.78
N ILE A 77 -20.00 -0.28 -0.14
CA ILE A 77 -19.16 0.29 -1.22
C ILE A 77 -19.98 1.27 -2.06
N ARG A 78 -21.13 0.82 -2.57
CA ARG A 78 -21.99 1.61 -3.45
C ARG A 78 -22.49 2.88 -2.75
N ARG A 79 -23.04 2.73 -1.55
CA ARG A 79 -23.61 3.84 -0.76
C ARG A 79 -22.56 4.90 -0.47
N GLU A 80 -21.36 4.51 -0.05
CA GLU A 80 -20.35 5.48 0.37
C GLU A 80 -19.72 6.22 -0.81
N ILE A 81 -19.55 5.53 -1.96
CA ILE A 81 -19.13 6.17 -3.21
C ILE A 81 -20.16 7.23 -3.63
N GLU A 82 -21.44 6.87 -3.68
CA GLU A 82 -22.51 7.81 -4.05
C GLU A 82 -22.58 9.00 -3.09
N TYR A 83 -22.50 8.73 -1.79
CA TYR A 83 -22.52 9.76 -0.75
C TYR A 83 -21.34 10.73 -0.88
N SER A 84 -20.11 10.22 -1.01
CA SER A 84 -18.91 11.04 -1.10
C SER A 84 -18.88 11.89 -2.38
N LEU A 85 -19.28 11.32 -3.52
CA LEU A 85 -19.43 12.09 -4.77
C LEU A 85 -20.47 13.21 -4.61
N SER A 86 -21.59 12.93 -3.94
CA SER A 86 -22.63 13.95 -3.72
C SER A 86 -22.15 15.12 -2.87
N ILE A 87 -21.35 14.88 -1.82
CA ILE A 87 -20.77 15.92 -0.97
C ILE A 87 -19.80 16.80 -1.77
N CYS A 88 -19.02 16.18 -2.64
CA CYS A 88 -18.05 16.87 -3.49
C CYS A 88 -18.70 17.58 -4.70
N GLY A 89 -20.02 17.49 -4.86
CA GLY A 89 -20.73 18.05 -6.01
C GLY A 89 -20.36 17.37 -7.33
N THR A 90 -19.79 16.16 -7.26
CA THR A 90 -19.33 15.39 -8.41
C THR A 90 -20.39 14.40 -8.82
N ALA A 91 -20.50 14.17 -10.13
CA ALA A 91 -21.57 13.37 -10.67
C ALA A 91 -21.19 11.88 -10.74
N ALA A 92 -22.16 10.99 -10.54
CA ALA A 92 -21.92 9.55 -10.50
C ALA A 92 -21.28 8.99 -11.79
N GLN A 93 -21.53 9.62 -12.95
CA GLN A 93 -20.93 9.20 -14.23
C GLN A 93 -19.40 9.34 -14.31
N CYS A 94 -18.79 10.04 -13.36
CA CYS A 94 -17.33 10.14 -13.26
C CYS A 94 -16.71 8.79 -12.86
N VAL A 95 -17.47 7.89 -12.25
CA VAL A 95 -17.05 6.51 -11.95
C VAL A 95 -17.21 5.65 -13.20
N ARG A 96 -16.11 5.04 -13.64
CA ARG A 96 -16.04 4.22 -14.86
C ARG A 96 -16.10 2.74 -14.57
N ASP A 97 -15.50 2.30 -13.47
CA ASP A 97 -15.45 0.89 -13.07
C ASP A 97 -15.22 0.76 -11.56
N VAL A 98 -15.74 -0.32 -10.97
CA VAL A 98 -15.47 -0.71 -9.58
C VAL A 98 -15.18 -2.21 -9.56
N THR A 99 -13.94 -2.57 -9.22
CA THR A 99 -13.47 -3.95 -9.21
C THR A 99 -12.98 -4.34 -7.82
N LYS A 100 -13.37 -5.54 -7.38
CA LYS A 100 -12.89 -6.16 -6.13
C LYS A 100 -11.73 -7.09 -6.44
N GLY A 101 -10.71 -7.09 -5.59
CA GLY A 101 -9.52 -7.90 -5.77
C GLY A 101 -9.02 -8.51 -4.47
N ILE A 102 -8.05 -9.41 -4.62
CA ILE A 102 -7.33 -10.04 -3.53
C ILE A 102 -5.84 -9.85 -3.80
N LEU A 103 -5.10 -9.43 -2.79
CA LEU A 103 -3.65 -9.23 -2.84
C LEU A 103 -3.00 -10.03 -1.71
N GLU A 104 -2.08 -10.91 -2.04
CA GLU A 104 -1.28 -11.62 -1.04
C GLU A 104 -0.28 -10.66 -0.39
N GLU A 105 -0.10 -10.74 0.93
CA GLU A 105 0.94 -10.00 1.63
C GLU A 105 2.32 -10.52 1.18
N ALA A 106 3.01 -9.69 0.39
CA ALA A 106 4.41 -9.91 0.06
C ALA A 106 5.30 -9.21 1.09
N ASP A 107 6.47 -9.78 1.37
CA ASP A 107 7.52 -9.12 2.15
C ASP A 107 8.24 -8.09 1.26
N TRP A 108 7.55 -6.99 0.99
CA TRP A 108 8.04 -5.89 0.16
C TRP A 108 9.34 -5.29 0.69
N LEU A 109 9.55 -5.30 2.02
CA LEU A 109 10.80 -4.81 2.60
C LEU A 109 11.98 -5.70 2.20
N SER A 110 11.79 -7.02 2.27
CA SER A 110 12.83 -7.96 1.83
C SER A 110 13.09 -7.86 0.33
N GLU A 111 12.05 -7.77 -0.51
CA GLU A 111 12.22 -7.62 -1.97
C GLU A 111 12.88 -6.30 -2.35
N TRP A 112 12.53 -5.21 -1.68
CA TRP A 112 13.18 -3.91 -1.86
C TRP A 112 14.65 -3.96 -1.44
N LYS A 113 14.97 -4.56 -0.28
CA LYS A 113 16.36 -4.71 0.19
C LYS A 113 17.23 -5.50 -0.79
N LYS A 114 16.70 -6.56 -1.42
CA LYS A 114 17.42 -7.34 -2.45
C LYS A 114 17.77 -6.51 -3.68
N SER A 115 17.00 -5.47 -3.98
CA SER A 115 17.16 -4.66 -5.19
C SER A 115 17.98 -3.39 -4.95
N TRP A 116 18.19 -2.98 -3.70
CA TRP A 116 19.04 -1.84 -3.36
C TRP A 116 20.51 -2.13 -3.64
N ARG A 117 21.26 -1.12 -4.11
CA ARG A 117 22.71 -1.21 -4.33
C ARG A 117 23.40 -0.02 -3.68
N PRO A 118 24.62 -0.19 -3.12
CA PRO A 118 25.42 0.94 -2.66
C PRO A 118 25.69 1.91 -3.80
N THR A 119 25.65 3.20 -3.48
CA THR A 119 25.90 4.27 -4.46
C THR A 119 27.13 5.05 -4.06
N GLN A 120 28.09 5.18 -4.99
CA GLN A 120 29.28 5.98 -4.79
C GLN A 120 29.04 7.43 -5.22
N ILE A 121 29.30 8.37 -4.31
CA ILE A 121 29.17 9.81 -4.51
C ILE A 121 30.54 10.43 -4.25
N GLY A 122 31.31 10.67 -5.32
CA GLY A 122 32.71 11.11 -5.22
C GLY A 122 33.55 10.10 -4.44
N ARG A 123 34.10 10.52 -3.29
CA ARG A 123 34.91 9.67 -2.40
C ARG A 123 34.11 8.96 -1.30
N PHE A 124 32.80 9.14 -1.26
CA PHE A 124 31.93 8.55 -0.24
C PHE A 124 31.09 7.42 -0.85
N THR A 125 30.90 6.35 -0.09
CA THR A 125 29.97 5.27 -0.43
C THR A 125 28.79 5.33 0.51
N VAL A 126 27.59 5.47 -0.06
CA VAL A 126 26.33 5.38 0.69
C VAL A 126 25.87 3.93 0.62
N SER A 127 26.02 3.22 1.74
CA SER A 127 25.54 1.85 1.89
C SER A 127 24.35 1.79 2.83
N PRO A 128 23.45 0.82 2.63
CA PRO A 128 22.50 0.50 3.67
C PRO A 128 23.22 -0.18 4.86
N PRO A 129 22.68 -0.06 6.09
CA PRO A 129 23.29 -0.64 7.29
C PRO A 129 23.26 -2.18 7.34
N TRP A 130 22.55 -2.83 6.40
CA TRP A 130 22.47 -4.29 6.29
C TRP A 130 23.46 -4.88 5.29
N GLU A 131 24.27 -4.06 4.62
CA GLU A 131 25.37 -4.52 3.76
C GLU A 131 26.71 -4.13 4.36
N ASN A 132 27.62 -5.12 4.48
CA ASN A 132 29.00 -4.86 4.81
C ASN A 132 29.76 -4.51 3.54
N ILE A 133 30.17 -3.25 3.41
CA ILE A 133 31.05 -2.81 2.33
C ILE A 133 32.47 -2.72 2.88
N GLU A 134 33.41 -3.39 2.22
CA GLU A 134 34.82 -3.17 2.50
C GLU A 134 35.24 -1.80 1.96
N PRO A 135 35.90 -0.96 2.77
CA PRO A 135 36.39 0.33 2.30
C PRO A 135 37.43 0.11 1.21
N SER A 136 37.24 0.80 0.08
CA SER A 136 38.17 0.86 -1.07
C SER A 136 39.46 1.61 -0.75
#